data_AF-A0A6P0Z7M5-F1
#
_entry.id   AF-A0A6P0Z7M5-F1
#
_cell.length_a   1.000
_cell.length_b   1.000
_cell.length_c   1.000
_cell.angle_alpha   90.00
_cell.angle_beta   90.00
_cell.angle_gamma   90.00
#
_symmetry.space_group_name_H-M   'P 1'
#
loop_
_entity.id
_entity.type
_entity.pdbx_description
1 polymer ?
#
loop_
_entity_poly.entity_id
_entity_poly.type
_entity_poly.pdbx_seq_one_letter_code
_entity_poly.pdbx_strand_id
1 'polypeptide(L)' 'MKPELTCPNCGSHDIIKNGLTRRAKQNHKCKDCGRLIEDPQWRVIPPDTQAILDRLLLERMPLAGIARVLN' A
#
# COMPACT_ATOMS: atom_id res chain seq x y z
N MET A 1 -14.70 -14.78 4.22
CA MET A 1 -14.04 -14.07 5.34
C MET A 1 -13.95 -12.60 4.95
N LYS A 2 -14.70 -11.69 5.59
CA LYS A 2 -14.53 -10.25 5.36
C LYS A 2 -13.22 -9.85 6.02
N PRO A 3 -12.28 -9.18 5.35
CA PRO A 3 -11.14 -8.60 6.05
C PRO A 3 -11.72 -7.64 7.11
N GLU A 4 -11.31 -7.81 8.37
CA GLU A 4 -11.60 -6.84 9.42
C GLU A 4 -10.83 -5.58 9.08
N LEU A 5 -11.48 -4.73 8.29
CA LEU A 5 -10.98 -3.39 8.04
C LEU A 5 -11.12 -2.65 9.38
N THR A 6 -10.06 -1.97 9.77
CA THR A 6 -10.05 -1.09 10.94
C THR A 6 -9.68 0.29 10.44
N CYS A 7 -10.39 1.32 10.88
CA CYS A 7 -10.09 2.67 10.45
C CYS A 7 -8.72 3.08 10.99
N PRO A 8 -7.73 3.42 10.13
CA PRO A 8 -6.39 3.80 10.60
C PRO A 8 -6.38 5.16 11.32
N ASN A 9 -7.45 5.94 11.20
CA ASN A 9 -7.55 7.27 11.80
C ASN A 9 -8.15 7.26 13.21
N CYS A 10 -9.20 6.46 13.44
CA CYS A 10 -9.92 6.45 14.72
C CYS A 10 -10.02 5.06 15.37
N GLY A 11 -9.50 4.00 14.74
CA GLY A 11 -9.57 2.63 15.26
C GLY A 11 -10.93 1.96 15.17
N SER A 12 -11.96 2.62 14.62
CA SER A 12 -13.30 2.04 14.50
C SER A 12 -13.35 0.87 13.50
N HIS A 13 -14.22 -0.10 13.79
CA HIS A 13 -14.56 -1.22 12.92
C HIS A 13 -15.87 -0.98 12.13
N ASP A 14 -16.59 0.12 12.37
CA ASP A 14 -17.82 0.44 11.63
C ASP A 14 -17.46 1.03 10.26
N ILE A 15 -17.33 0.14 9.28
CA ILE A 15 -16.87 0.45 7.93
C ILE A 15 -17.91 0.00 6.90
N ILE A 16 -18.32 0.94 6.07
CA ILE A 16 -19.34 0.75 5.05
C ILE A 16 -18.73 0.77 3.65
N LYS A 17 -19.42 0.13 2.69
CA LYS A 17 -19.11 0.24 1.26
C LYS A 17 -19.42 1.65 0.77
N ASN A 18 -18.48 2.28 0.07
CA ASN A 18 -18.58 3.65 -0.43
C ASN A 18 -18.36 3.72 -1.95
N GLY A 19 -19.22 3.04 -2.71
CA GLY A 19 -19.14 2.96 -4.16
C GLY A 19 -17.91 2.20 -4.68
N LEU A 20 -17.57 2.39 -5.95
CA LEU A 20 -16.41 1.82 -6.61
C LEU A 20 -15.43 2.93 -7.03
N THR A 21 -14.14 2.62 -7.05
CA THR A 21 -13.13 3.45 -7.72
C THR A 21 -13.37 3.50 -9.23
N ARG A 22 -12.71 4.44 -9.93
CA ARG A 22 -12.66 4.48 -11.40
C ARG A 22 -12.20 3.16 -12.04
N ARG A 23 -11.42 2.34 -11.31
CA ARG A 23 -10.93 1.03 -11.75
C ARG A 23 -11.83 -0.13 -11.29
N ALA A 24 -13.10 0.15 -10.95
CA ALA A 24 -14.09 -0.81 -10.48
C ALA A 24 -13.75 -1.57 -9.17
N LYS A 25 -12.72 -1.14 -8.43
CA LYS A 25 -12.40 -1.69 -7.09
C LYS A 25 -13.37 -1.13 -6.04
N GLN A 26 -13.84 -1.98 -5.13
CA GLN A 26 -14.68 -1.58 -4.01
C GLN A 26 -13.98 -0.58 -3.08
N ASN A 27 -14.63 0.57 -2.85
CA ASN A 27 -14.20 1.56 -1.87
C ASN A 27 -14.90 1.36 -0.54
N HIS A 28 -14.24 1.76 0.56
CA HIS A 28 -14.78 1.68 1.91
C HIS A 28 -14.62 3.00 2.65
N LYS A 29 -15.56 3.33 3.54
CA LYS A 29 -15.54 4.55 4.35
C LYS A 29 -15.86 4.20 5.80
N CYS A 30 -15.10 4.77 6.74
CA CYS A 30 -15.43 4.70 8.16
C CYS A 30 -16.67 5.54 8.44
N LYS A 31 -17.65 4.97 9.15
CA LYS A 31 -18.88 5.65 9.50
C LYS A 31 -18.66 6.71 10.59
N ASP A 32 -17.76 6.43 11.54
CA ASP A 32 -17.56 7.27 12.73
C ASP A 32 -16.78 8.55 12.43
N CYS A 33 -15.66 8.45 11.70
CA CYS A 33 -14.83 9.62 11.37
C CYS A 33 -14.96 10.07 9.92
N GLY A 34 -15.73 9.36 9.09
CA GLY A 34 -15.92 9.69 7.68
C GLY A 34 -14.69 9.44 6.79
N ARG A 35 -13.58 8.90 7.31
CA ARG A 35 -12.36 8.66 6.54
C ARG A 35 -12.57 7.60 5.46
N LEU A 36 -12.13 7.88 4.23
CA LEU A 36 -12.04 6.87 3.19
C LEU A 36 -10.89 5.90 3.52
N ILE A 37 -11.20 4.62 3.55
CA ILE A 37 -10.25 3.55 3.81
C ILE A 37 -9.80 3.02 2.46
N GLU A 38 -8.67 3.56 2.02
CA GLU A 38 -8.01 3.11 0.81
C GLU A 38 -7.21 1.85 1.14
N ASP A 39 -7.23 0.90 0.21
CA ASP A 39 -6.29 -0.22 0.18
C ASP A 39 -5.25 0.12 -0.89
N PRO A 40 -4.20 0.89 -0.53
CA PRO A 40 -3.20 1.35 -1.47
C PRO A 40 -2.44 0.15 -2.02
N GLN A 41 -2.66 -0.15 -3.30
CA GLN A 41 -1.87 -1.15 -4.01
C GLN A 41 -0.44 -0.65 -4.25
N TRP A 42 -0.26 0.67 -4.32
CA TRP A 42 1.04 1.32 -4.36
C TRP A 42 1.60 1.39 -2.94
N ARG A 43 2.54 0.50 -2.65
CA ARG A 43 3.26 0.48 -1.37
C ARG A 43 4.46 1.41 -1.46
N VAL A 44 4.68 2.18 -0.41
CA VAL A 44 5.92 2.93 -0.24
C VAL A 44 7.06 1.92 -0.10
N ILE A 45 8.12 2.09 -0.89
CA ILE A 45 9.33 1.28 -0.77
C ILE A 45 10.00 1.68 0.55
N PRO A 46 10.21 0.75 1.51
CA PRO A 46 10.80 1.10 2.80
C PRO A 46 12.24 1.63 2.62
N PRO A 47 12.68 2.54 3.49
CA PRO A 47 13.97 3.22 3.34
C PRO A 47 15.15 2.24 3.29
N ASP A 48 15.08 1.12 4.01
CA ASP A 48 16.13 0.09 4.00
C ASP A 48 16.29 -0.55 2.62
N THR A 49 15.19 -0.81 1.91
CA THR A 49 15.22 -1.34 0.54
C THR A 49 15.80 -0.30 -0.42
N GLN A 50 15.49 0.98 -0.23
CA GLN A 50 16.09 2.07 -1.03
C GLN A 50 17.60 2.14 -0.82
N ALA A 51 18.07 2.05 0.43
CA ALA A 51 19.51 2.06 0.75
C ALA A 51 20.27 0.84 0.19
N ILE A 52 19.61 -0.31 0.05
CA ILE A 52 20.18 -1.48 -0.63
C ILE A 52 20.27 -1.22 -2.14
N LEU A 53 19.19 -0.72 -2.76
CA LEU A 53 19.17 -0.34 -4.18
C LEU A 53 20.32 0.62 -4.53
N ASP A 54 20.50 1.67 -3.74
CA ASP A 54 21.54 2.68 -3.97
C ASP A 54 22.95 2.07 -3.95
N ARG A 55 23.22 1.17 -3.00
CA ARG A 55 24.51 0.46 -2.93
C ARG A 55 24.75 -0.44 -4.14
N LEU A 56 23.74 -1.17 -4.60
CA LEU A 56 23.88 -2.03 -5.80
C LEU A 56 24.12 -1.21 -7.08
N LEU A 57 23.49 -0.03 -7.16
CA LEU A 57 23.70 0.90 -8.27
C LEU A 57 25.12 1.50 -8.26
N LEU A 58 25.67 1.81 -7.07
CA LEU A 58 27.06 2.28 -6.91
C LEU A 58 28.08 1.26 -7.43
N GLU A 59 27.83 -0.03 -7.18
CA GLU A 59 28.61 -1.16 -7.71
C GLU A 59 28.38 -1.41 -9.22
N ARG A 60 27.62 -0.54 -9.89
CA ARG A 60 27.30 -0.61 -11.33
C ARG A 60 26.62 -1.93 -11.72
N MET A 61 25.87 -2.54 -10.80
CA MET A 61 25.08 -3.72 -11.14
C MET A 61 24.03 -3.36 -12.20
N PRO A 62 23.84 -4.19 -13.24
CA PRO A 62 22.82 -3.93 -14.24
C PRO A 62 21.43 -3.99 -13.59
N LEU A 63 20.51 -3.14 -14.03
CA LEU A 63 19.15 -3.05 -13.49
C LEU A 63 18.43 -4.41 -13.47
N ALA A 64 18.64 -5.23 -14.51
CA ALA A 64 18.09 -6.59 -14.57
C ALA A 64 18.70 -7.53 -13.51
N GLY A 65 19.97 -7.33 -13.15
CA GLY A 65 20.62 -8.04 -12.04
C GLY A 65 20.03 -7.63 -10.69
N ILE A 66 19.88 -6.32 -10.47
CA ILE A 66 19.26 -5.76 -9.26
C ILE A 66 17.82 -6.27 -9.10
N ALA A 67 17.03 -6.25 -10.17
CA ALA A 67 15.66 -6.76 -10.18
C ALA A 67 15.59 -8.25 -9.80
N ARG A 68 16.55 -9.09 -10.23
CA ARG A 68 16.58 -10.50 -9.83
C ARG A 68 16.93 -10.73 -8.36
N VAL A 69 17.67 -9.80 -7.74
CA VAL A 69 18.11 -9.92 -6.34
C VAL A 69 17.04 -9.42 -5.36
N LEU A 70 16.25 -8.42 -5.75
CA LEU A 70 15.30 -7.74 -4.87
C LEU A 70 13.83 -8.13 -5.07
N ASN A 71 13.52 -8.93 -6.09
CA ASN A 71 12.16 -9.37 -6.43
C ASN A 71 11.83 -10.73 -5.81
#